data_AF-A0A0N4XXF3-F1
#
_entry.id   AF-A0A0N4XXF3-F1
#
_cell.length_a   1.000
_cell.length_b   1.000
_cell.length_c   1.000
_cell.angle_alpha   90.00
_cell.angle_beta   90.00
_cell.angle_gamma   90.00
#
_symmetry.space_group_name_H-M   'P 1'
#
loop_
_entity.id
_entity.type
_entity.pdbx_description
1 polymer ?
#
loop_
_entity_poly.entity_id
_entity_poly.type
_entity_poly.pdbx_seq_one_letter_code
_entity_poly.pdbx_strand_id
1 'polypeptide(L)'
;MENKGNIEAAVADLLRSDTLDWEQYQVIYGSSYVDSAGWTPEEVNAFQDAIYKTEKDFHQVAQELPSKTVRECVEFYYTWKKACPDDYRKLRNLRRKRQLLELNLQQASPPFIAIRIDLIS
;
A
#
# COMPACT_ATOMS: atom_id res chain seq x y z
N MET A 1 33.14 2.90 -22.61
CA MET A 1 33.82 4.19 -22.41
C MET A 1 33.11 4.88 -21.27
N GLU A 2 33.77 5.10 -20.14
CA GLU A 2 33.13 5.70 -18.96
C GLU A 2 33.23 7.22 -19.04
N ASN A 3 32.08 7.89 -18.99
CA ASN A 3 31.99 9.35 -18.96
C ASN A 3 32.60 9.83 -17.64
N LYS A 4 33.82 10.38 -17.71
CA LYS A 4 34.65 10.84 -16.58
C LYS A 4 34.07 12.08 -15.88
N GLY A 5 32.84 12.00 -15.39
CA GLY A 5 32.13 13.09 -14.72
C GLY A 5 31.67 14.23 -15.64
N ASN A 6 31.79 14.08 -16.97
CA ASN A 6 31.25 15.05 -17.91
C ASN A 6 29.74 14.82 -18.09
N ILE A 7 28.95 15.72 -17.49
CA ILE A 7 27.49 15.64 -17.48
C ILE A 7 26.93 15.78 -18.89
N GLU A 8 27.50 16.64 -19.73
CA GLU A 8 27.04 16.85 -21.10
C GLU A 8 27.27 15.61 -21.97
N ALA A 9 28.42 14.95 -21.81
CA ALA A 9 28.71 13.69 -22.50
C ALA A 9 27.76 12.57 -22.04
N ALA A 10 27.47 12.50 -20.75
CA ALA A 10 26.51 11.54 -20.21
C ALA A 10 25.07 11.81 -20.72
N VAL A 11 24.66 13.08 -20.79
CA VAL A 11 23.35 13.47 -21.35
C VAL A 11 23.29 13.14 -22.84
N ALA A 12 24.34 13.40 -23.60
CA ALA A 12 24.39 13.06 -25.02
C ALA A 12 24.33 11.54 -25.26
N ASP A 13 24.90 10.73 -24.35
CA ASP A 13 24.79 9.28 -24.38
C ASP A 13 23.36 8.81 -24.06
N LEU A 14 22.69 9.41 -23.06
CA LEU A 14 21.30 9.11 -22.71
C LEU A 14 20.32 9.48 -23.84
N LEU A 15 20.56 10.62 -24.50
CA LEU A 15 19.75 11.09 -25.63
C LEU A 15 20.01 10.32 -26.93
N ARG A 16 21.02 9.45 -26.99
CA ARG A 16 21.28 8.53 -28.11
C ARG A 16 20.52 7.20 -28.00
N SER A 17 19.53 7.11 -27.10
CA SER A 17 18.68 5.93 -26.87
C SER A 17 18.08 5.32 -28.14
N ASP A 18 17.91 6.12 -29.18
CA ASP A 18 17.29 5.76 -30.46
C ASP A 18 18.25 4.98 -31.38
N THR A 19 19.55 4.93 -31.03
CA THR A 19 20.65 4.34 -31.82
C THR A 19 21.40 3.22 -31.09
N LEU A 20 20.96 2.85 -29.89
CA LEU A 20 21.56 1.76 -29.12
C LEU A 20 21.05 0.41 -29.64
N ASP A 21 21.98 -0.38 -30.17
CA ASP A 21 21.79 -1.78 -30.52
C ASP A 21 21.48 -2.57 -29.23
N TRP A 22 20.18 -2.78 -28.99
CA TRP A 22 19.60 -3.35 -27.77
C TRP A 22 19.99 -4.83 -27.54
N GLU A 23 20.67 -5.47 -28.49
CA GLU A 23 21.08 -6.87 -28.41
C GLU A 23 22.30 -7.06 -27.49
N GLN A 24 23.06 -5.99 -27.21
CA GLN A 24 24.32 -6.08 -26.49
C GLN A 24 24.20 -5.97 -24.96
N TYR A 25 23.03 -5.60 -24.42
CA TYR A 25 22.79 -5.40 -22.99
C TYR A 25 21.84 -6.44 -22.37
N GLN A 26 22.20 -7.72 -22.49
CA GLN A 26 21.49 -8.81 -21.79
C GLN A 26 21.44 -8.62 -20.26
N VAL A 27 22.39 -7.87 -19.69
CA VAL A 27 22.46 -7.54 -18.26
C VAL A 27 21.36 -6.54 -17.83
N ILE A 28 20.84 -5.72 -18.74
CA ILE A 28 19.80 -4.73 -18.42
C ILE A 28 18.40 -5.33 -18.51
N TYR A 29 18.18 -6.27 -19.45
CA TYR A 29 16.87 -6.91 -19.64
C TYR A 29 16.39 -7.77 -18.46
N GLY A 30 17.31 -8.20 -17.59
CA GLY A 30 16.99 -8.95 -16.37
C GLY A 30 17.18 -8.17 -15.06
N SER A 31 17.75 -6.96 -15.12
CA SER A 31 17.91 -6.11 -13.95
C SER A 31 16.67 -5.25 -13.81
N SER A 32 15.54 -5.85 -13.42
CA SER A 32 14.47 -5.05 -12.80
C SER A 32 15.13 -4.34 -11.62
N TYR A 33 15.18 -3.00 -11.65
CA TYR A 33 15.55 -2.24 -10.46
C TYR A 33 14.66 -2.78 -9.34
N VAL A 34 15.24 -3.17 -8.21
CA VAL A 34 14.50 -3.84 -7.11
C VAL A 34 13.30 -2.99 -6.63
N ASP A 35 13.33 -1.68 -6.90
CA ASP A 35 12.27 -0.72 -6.59
C ASP A 35 11.32 -0.40 -7.77
N SER A 36 11.51 -0.99 -8.96
CA SER A 36 10.67 -0.73 -10.15
C SER A 36 9.49 -1.70 -10.25
N ALA A 37 8.92 -2.15 -9.14
CA ALA A 37 7.58 -2.71 -9.16
C ALA A 37 6.64 -1.58 -9.61
N GLY A 38 6.38 -1.50 -10.91
CA GLY A 38 5.51 -0.48 -11.49
C GLY A 38 4.13 -0.62 -10.87
N TRP A 39 3.76 0.34 -10.01
CA TRP A 39 2.41 0.43 -9.46
C TRP A 39 1.54 1.14 -10.49
N THR A 40 0.59 0.41 -11.07
CA THR A 40 -0.38 1.05 -11.97
C THR A 40 -1.38 1.87 -11.16
N PRO A 41 -2.03 2.90 -11.74
CA PRO A 41 -3.07 3.68 -11.04
C PRO A 41 -4.18 2.80 -10.46
N GLU A 42 -4.55 1.72 -11.16
CA GLU A 42 -5.55 0.74 -10.73
C GLU A 42 -5.07 -0.03 -9.49
N GLU A 43 -3.82 -0.50 -9.47
CA GLU A 43 -3.22 -1.17 -8.31
C GLU A 43 -3.08 -0.22 -7.11
N VAL A 44 -2.74 1.05 -7.36
CA VAL A 44 -2.69 2.07 -6.31
C VAL A 44 -4.08 2.32 -5.71
N ASN A 45 -5.12 2.38 -6.54
CA ASN A 45 -6.49 2.55 -6.06
C ASN A 45 -6.94 1.32 -5.25
N ALA A 46 -6.71 0.11 -5.79
CA ALA A 46 -7.03 -1.14 -5.10
C ALA A 46 -6.29 -1.27 -3.75
N PHE A 47 -5.02 -0.86 -3.69
CA PHE A 47 -4.26 -0.80 -2.44
C PHE A 47 -4.91 0.15 -1.42
N GLN A 48 -5.33 1.34 -1.86
CA GLN A 48 -5.98 2.31 -0.99
C GLN A 48 -7.29 1.75 -0.43
N ASP A 49 -8.16 1.21 -1.28
CA ASP A 49 -9.43 0.62 -0.86
C ASP A 49 -9.19 -0.54 0.13
N ALA A 50 -8.23 -1.41 -0.18
CA ALA A 50 -7.87 -2.53 0.68
C ALA A 50 -7.31 -2.07 2.05
N ILE A 51 -6.45 -1.04 2.11
CA ILE A 51 -5.87 -0.56 3.38
C ILE A 51 -6.91 0.17 4.25
N TYR A 52 -7.91 0.82 3.63
CA TYR A 52 -9.06 1.42 4.33
C TYR A 52 -10.04 0.36 4.87
N LYS A 53 -10.13 -0.80 4.21
CA LYS A 53 -10.97 -1.92 4.64
C LYS A 53 -10.33 -2.74 5.76
N THR A 54 -9.08 -3.16 5.58
CA THR A 54 -8.41 -4.22 6.37
C THR A 54 -7.50 -3.73 7.51
N GLU A 55 -7.36 -2.41 7.66
CA GLU A 55 -6.65 -1.80 8.78
C GLU A 55 -5.18 -2.23 9.03
N LYS A 56 -4.42 -2.60 7.97
CA LYS A 56 -3.02 -3.10 7.96
C LYS A 56 -2.87 -4.63 7.97
N ASP A 57 -3.92 -5.39 7.70
CA ASP A 57 -3.71 -6.78 7.35
C ASP A 57 -3.13 -6.89 5.93
N PHE A 58 -1.81 -6.87 5.83
CA PHE A 58 -1.11 -6.92 4.55
C PHE A 58 -1.29 -8.25 3.81
N HIS A 59 -1.74 -9.31 4.49
CA HIS A 59 -2.12 -10.56 3.82
C HIS A 59 -3.43 -10.39 3.06
N GLN A 60 -4.43 -9.74 3.68
CA GLN A 60 -5.68 -9.41 3.00
C GLN A 60 -5.48 -8.36 1.92
N VAL A 61 -4.61 -7.36 2.13
CA VAL A 61 -4.27 -6.37 1.09
C VAL A 61 -3.63 -7.03 -0.12
N ALA A 62 -2.69 -7.96 0.08
CA ALA A 62 -2.10 -8.72 -1.03
C ALA A 62 -3.13 -9.65 -1.71
N GLN A 63 -4.15 -10.10 -1.00
CA GLN A 63 -5.23 -10.90 -1.58
C GLN A 63 -6.10 -10.09 -2.57
N GLU A 64 -6.28 -8.80 -2.32
CA GLU A 64 -6.97 -7.85 -3.22
C GLU A 64 -6.05 -7.40 -4.38
N LEU A 65 -4.74 -7.66 -4.29
CA LEU A 65 -3.71 -7.29 -5.26
C LEU A 65 -2.94 -8.53 -5.74
N PRO A 66 -3.53 -9.40 -6.60
CA PRO A 66 -2.92 -10.67 -6.99
C PRO A 66 -1.57 -10.52 -7.71
N SER A 67 -1.32 -9.35 -8.31
CA SER A 67 -0.07 -9.01 -9.01
C SER A 67 1.06 -8.55 -8.08
N LYS A 68 0.80 -8.36 -6.78
CA LYS A 68 1.76 -7.83 -5.81
C LYS A 68 1.87 -8.75 -4.61
N THR A 69 3.11 -8.97 -4.17
CA THR A 69 3.39 -9.75 -2.97
C THR A 69 3.12 -8.95 -1.70
N VAL A 70 2.96 -9.63 -0.57
CA VAL A 70 2.84 -9.00 0.76
C VAL A 70 4.02 -8.06 1.03
N ARG A 71 5.23 -8.45 0.62
CA ARG A 71 6.44 -7.64 0.79
C ARG A 71 6.33 -6.32 0.02
N GLU A 72 5.94 -6.36 -1.24
CA GLU A 72 5.75 -5.16 -2.07
C GLU A 72 4.64 -4.26 -1.52
N CYS A 73 3.55 -4.84 -0.99
CA CYS A 73 2.49 -4.08 -0.33
C CYS A 73 2.99 -3.34 0.92
N VAL A 74 3.87 -3.97 1.70
CA VAL A 74 4.49 -3.35 2.89
C VAL A 74 5.44 -2.23 2.49
N GLU A 75 6.28 -2.45 1.48
CA GLU A 75 7.19 -1.44 0.94
C GLU A 75 6.40 -0.22 0.42
N PHE A 76 5.37 -0.47 -0.40
CA PHE A 76 4.50 0.58 -0.92
C PHE A 76 3.75 1.34 0.18
N TYR A 77 3.31 0.67 1.24
CA TYR A 77 2.67 1.32 2.39
C TYR A 77 3.54 2.41 3.02
N TYR A 78 4.84 2.15 3.21
CA TYR A 78 5.73 3.13 3.82
C TYR A 78 6.01 4.32 2.90
N THR A 79 6.10 4.07 1.59
CA THR A 79 6.24 5.11 0.57
C THR A 79 4.97 5.96 0.49
N TRP A 80 3.80 5.34 0.36
CA TRP A 80 2.50 6.00 0.32
C TRP A 80 2.23 6.82 1.59
N LYS A 81 2.54 6.28 2.78
CA LYS A 81 2.40 7.00 4.05
C LYS A 81 3.22 8.29 4.09
N LYS A 82 4.42 8.29 3.50
CA LYS A 82 5.28 9.47 3.42
C LYS A 82 4.84 10.45 2.34
N ALA A 83 4.41 9.95 1.19
CA ALA A 83 3.96 10.75 0.05
C ALA A 83 2.60 11.44 0.29
N CYS A 84 1.69 10.77 1.02
CA CYS A 84 0.30 11.21 1.21
C CYS A 84 -0.06 11.34 2.71
N PRO A 85 0.44 12.37 3.42
CA PRO A 85 0.20 12.53 4.86
C PRO A 85 -1.28 12.80 5.19
N ASP A 86 -2.02 13.45 4.29
CA ASP A 86 -3.45 13.74 4.49
C ASP A 86 -4.30 12.48 4.40
N ASP A 87 -4.03 11.59 3.44
CA ASP A 87 -4.74 10.32 3.32
C ASP A 87 -4.40 9.38 4.48
N TYR A 88 -3.15 9.40 4.94
CA TYR A 88 -2.79 8.71 6.18
C TYR A 88 -3.56 9.25 7.40
N ARG A 89 -3.76 10.57 7.49
CA ARG A 89 -4.57 11.19 8.56
C ARG A 89 -6.03 10.73 8.48
N LYS A 90 -6.62 10.67 7.28
CA LYS A 90 -7.97 10.13 7.05
C LYS A 90 -8.08 8.68 7.50
N LEU A 91 -7.15 7.83 7.08
CA LEU A 91 -7.08 6.42 7.49
C LEU A 91 -7.04 6.27 9.00
N ARG A 92 -6.22 7.06 9.70
CA ARG A 92 -6.14 7.05 11.17
C ARG A 92 -7.44 7.50 11.84
N ASN A 93 -8.09 8.53 11.30
CA ASN A 93 -9.35 9.02 11.84
C ASN A 93 -10.49 8.02 11.63
N LEU A 94 -10.53 7.33 10.48
CA LEU A 94 -11.50 6.28 10.19
C LEU A 94 -11.42 5.16 11.23
N ARG A 95 -10.22 4.67 11.55
CA ARG A 95 -10.01 3.63 12.57
C ARG A 95 -10.53 4.05 13.94
N ARG A 96 -10.20 5.27 14.38
CA ARG A 96 -10.73 5.81 15.65
C ARG A 96 -12.25 5.84 15.65
N LYS A 97 -12.87 6.28 14.55
CA LYS A 97 -14.33 6.35 14.43
C LYS A 97 -14.97 4.96 14.50
N ARG A 98 -14.38 3.96 13.84
CA ARG A 98 -14.83 2.56 13.91
C ARG A 98 -14.76 2.01 15.33
N GLN A 99 -13.63 2.19 16.01
CA GLN A 99 -13.47 1.75 17.40
C GLN A 99 -14.48 2.40 18.35
N LEU A 100 -14.74 3.71 18.21
CA LEU A 100 -15.75 4.41 19.00
C LEU A 100 -17.17 3.88 18.71
N LEU A 101 -17.47 3.58 17.45
CA LEU A 101 -18.76 3.01 17.06
C LEU A 101 -18.97 1.62 17.66
N GLU A 102 -17.94 0.77 17.63
CA GLU A 102 -17.97 -0.57 18.25
C GLU A 102 -18.21 -0.47 19.76
N LEU A 103 -17.52 0.43 20.45
CA LEU A 103 -17.73 0.68 21.88
C LEU A 103 -19.16 1.18 22.17
N ASN A 104 -19.69 2.07 21.34
CA ASN A 104 -21.06 2.57 21.49
C ASN A 104 -22.10 1.47 21.25
N LEU A 105 -21.89 0.59 20.26
CA LEU A 105 -22.78 -0.55 19.99
C LEU A 105 -22.77 -1.56 21.15
N GLN A 106 -21.60 -1.81 21.75
CA GLN A 106 -21.50 -2.65 22.95
C GLN A 106 -22.26 -2.04 24.14
N GLN A 107 -22.17 -0.72 24.33
CA GLN A 107 -22.94 0.00 25.36
C GLN A 107 -24.45 0.05 25.06
N ALA A 108 -24.84 0.01 23.78
CA ALA A 108 -26.22 -0.04 23.33
C ALA A 108 -26.86 -1.44 23.38
N SER A 109 -26.10 -2.48 23.78
CA SER A 109 -26.63 -3.81 24.08
C SER A 109 -27.02 -3.85 25.57
N PRO A 110 -28.31 -3.71 25.95
CA PRO A 110 -28.69 -3.89 27.35
C PRO A 110 -28.35 -5.31 27.81
N PRO A 111 -28.02 -5.54 29.10
CA PRO A 111 -27.93 -6.90 29.62
C PRO A 111 -29.32 -7.54 29.50
N PHE A 112 -29.50 -8.33 28.44
CA PHE A 112 -30.57 -9.31 28.41
C PHE A 112 -30.24 -10.31 29.52
N ILE A 113 -31.22 -10.58 30.39
CA ILE A 113 -31.20 -11.54 31.49
C ILE A 113 -30.59 -11.02 32.81
N ALA A 114 -31.29 -10.10 33.45
CA ALA A 114 -31.46 -10.13 34.91
C ALA A 114 -32.82 -9.48 35.23
N ILE A 115 -33.53 -10.01 36.24
CA ILE A 115 -34.91 -9.65 36.69
C ILE A 115 -35.98 -10.47 35.92
N ARG A 116 -36.71 -11.46 36.45
CA ARG A 116 -37.04 -11.90 37.82
C ARG A 116 -37.49 -13.37 37.77
N ILE A 117 -36.88 -14.26 38.57
CA ILE A 117 -37.47 -15.58 38.90
C ILE A 117 -37.93 -15.64 40.38
N ASP A 118 -37.78 -14.58 41.18
CA ASP A 118 -38.22 -14.60 42.58
C ASP A 118 -39.60 -13.96 42.79
N LEU A 119 -40.65 -14.56 42.23
CA LEU A 119 -42.02 -14.34 42.75
C LEU A 119 -42.89 -15.59 42.63
N ILE A 120 -42.38 -16.73 43.11
CA ILE A 120 -43.21 -17.82 43.62
C ILE A 120 -42.56 -18.29 44.92
N SER A 121 -42.90 -17.65 46.04
CA SER A 121 -43.10 -18.31 47.33
C SER A 121 -43.78 -17.38 48.32
#